data_AF-A0A9Q4A952-F1
#
_entry.id   AF-A0A9Q4A952-F1
#
_cell.length_a   1.000
_cell.length_b   1.000
_cell.length_c   1.000
_cell.angle_alpha   90.00
_cell.angle_beta   90.00
_cell.angle_gamma   90.00
#
_symmetry.space_group_name_H-M   'P 1'
#
loop_
_entity.id
_entity.type
_entity.pdbx_description
1 polymer ?
#
loop_
_entity_poly.entity_id
_entity_poly.type
_entity_poly.pdbx_seq_one_letter_code
_entity_poly.pdbx_strand_id
1 'polypeptide(L)'
;MSNAILQNKPALAPTRGKRRLPTELSIFLVLIGIGLVFELLGWVMRDQSFLLNSQRLVLMILQVSIIGLLAIGVTQVIITTGIDLSSGSVLALSAMIAASLAQTSDYSRAVFPSLTDLPVWIPVVVGLGVGLLAGAINGSIIAITGIPPFIATLGMMVSARGLARFYTEGQPVSMLSDSYTAIGQGAMPVIIFLVVAVIFHIALRYTKYGKYTYAIGGNMQAARTSGINVKRHLVIVYSIAGLLAGLAGVVASARAATGQAGMGMSYELDAIAAAVIGGTSLAGGVGRITGTVIGALILGVMASGFTFIGVDAYVQDIIKGLIIVVAVVIDQYRNKRKTKR
;
A
#
# COMPACT_ATOMS: atom_id res chain seq x y z
N MET A 1 -73.38 -14.25 -10.56
CA MET A 1 -73.57 -12.81 -10.82
C MET A 1 -73.21 -12.10 -9.52
N SER A 2 -72.17 -11.29 -9.37
CA SER A 2 -71.64 -10.24 -10.24
C SER A 2 -70.19 -9.92 -9.87
N ASN A 3 -69.31 -9.90 -10.89
CA ASN A 3 -68.22 -8.96 -11.19
C ASN A 3 -67.58 -8.18 -10.02
N ALA A 4 -66.30 -8.43 -9.73
CA ALA A 4 -65.14 -7.81 -10.40
C ALA A 4 -64.86 -6.37 -9.95
N ILE A 5 -63.96 -6.21 -8.99
CA ILE A 5 -62.99 -5.10 -8.98
C ILE A 5 -61.64 -5.68 -8.54
N LEU A 6 -60.95 -6.29 -9.51
CA LEU A 6 -59.50 -6.41 -9.47
C LEU A 6 -58.95 -4.99 -9.41
N GLN A 7 -58.55 -4.53 -8.22
CA GLN A 7 -57.73 -3.34 -8.09
C GLN A 7 -56.36 -3.64 -8.72
N ASN A 8 -56.30 -3.39 -10.03
CA ASN A 8 -55.08 -3.32 -10.80
C ASN A 8 -54.28 -2.12 -10.27
N LYS A 9 -53.43 -2.35 -9.26
CA LYS A 9 -52.40 -1.37 -8.90
C LYS A 9 -51.52 -1.21 -10.14
N PRO A 10 -51.39 -0.01 -10.72
CA PRO A 10 -50.48 0.19 -11.83
C PRO A 10 -49.08 -0.22 -11.37
N ALA A 11 -48.44 -1.10 -12.14
CA ALA A 11 -47.05 -1.47 -11.92
C ALA A 11 -46.24 -0.17 -11.82
N LEU A 12 -45.67 0.08 -10.63
CA LEU A 12 -44.83 1.24 -10.39
C LEU A 12 -43.75 1.27 -11.49
N ALA A 13 -43.79 2.32 -12.31
CA ALA A 13 -42.80 2.52 -13.36
C ALA A 13 -41.39 2.41 -12.75
N PRO A 14 -40.43 1.77 -13.42
CA PRO A 14 -39.08 1.66 -12.90
C PRO A 14 -38.55 3.07 -12.66
N THR A 15 -38.42 3.44 -11.38
CA THR A 15 -37.83 4.72 -11.00
C THR A 15 -36.49 4.83 -11.71
N ARG A 16 -36.31 5.88 -12.53
CA ARG A 16 -35.05 6.15 -13.23
C ARG A 16 -33.94 6.18 -12.18
N GLY A 17 -33.23 5.06 -12.02
CA GLY A 17 -32.15 4.97 -11.07
C GLY A 17 -31.14 6.05 -11.43
N LYS A 18 -30.91 7.02 -10.53
CA LYS A 18 -29.81 7.99 -10.68
C LYS A 18 -28.58 7.18 -11.07
N ARG A 19 -28.05 7.41 -12.29
CA ARG A 19 -26.84 6.74 -12.78
C ARG A 19 -25.75 7.02 -11.75
N ARG A 20 -25.45 6.03 -10.90
CA ARG A 20 -24.39 6.16 -9.91
C ARG A 20 -23.09 6.21 -10.68
N LEU A 21 -22.31 7.27 -10.48
CA LEU A 21 -20.98 7.38 -11.06
C LEU A 21 -20.19 6.11 -10.71
N PRO A 22 -19.34 5.60 -11.63
CA PRO A 22 -18.46 4.50 -11.32
C PRO A 22 -17.57 4.89 -10.13
N THR A 23 -17.34 3.95 -9.21
CA THR A 23 -16.66 4.22 -7.94
C THR A 23 -15.28 4.85 -8.14
N GLU A 24 -14.56 4.46 -9.19
CA GLU A 24 -13.24 5.01 -9.52
C GLU A 24 -13.31 6.50 -9.90
N LEU A 25 -14.35 6.91 -10.64
CA LEU A 25 -14.55 8.31 -10.99
C LEU A 25 -14.90 9.15 -9.76
N SER A 26 -15.70 8.62 -8.85
CA SER A 26 -16.00 9.30 -7.58
C SER A 26 -14.75 9.53 -6.73
N ILE A 27 -13.87 8.54 -6.60
CA ILE A 27 -12.62 8.68 -5.84
C ILE A 27 -11.66 9.65 -6.55
N PHE A 28 -11.58 9.60 -7.88
CA PHE A 28 -10.76 10.54 -8.65
C PHE A 28 -11.25 12.00 -8.51
N LEU A 29 -12.56 12.24 -8.47
CA LEU A 29 -13.11 13.57 -8.21
C LEU A 29 -12.76 14.07 -6.80
N VAL A 30 -12.68 13.18 -5.80
CA VAL A 30 -12.20 13.53 -4.46
C VAL A 30 -10.74 13.96 -4.49
N LEU A 31 -9.87 13.25 -5.23
CA LEU A 31 -8.47 13.64 -5.43
C LEU A 31 -8.35 15.05 -6.03
N ILE A 32 -9.10 15.33 -7.11
CA ILE A 32 -9.13 16.67 -7.72
C ILE A 32 -9.62 17.72 -6.72
N GLY A 33 -10.70 17.43 -6.00
CA GLY A 33 -11.25 18.34 -4.99
C GLY A 33 -10.23 18.70 -3.91
N ILE A 34 -9.53 17.70 -3.36
CA ILE A 34 -8.48 17.93 -2.34
C ILE A 34 -7.33 18.74 -2.93
N GLY A 35 -6.88 18.43 -4.16
CA GLY A 35 -5.84 19.18 -4.84
C GLY A 35 -6.20 20.66 -5.03
N LEU A 36 -7.43 20.95 -5.46
CA LEU A 36 -7.93 22.31 -5.62
C LEU A 36 -8.08 23.06 -4.28
N VAL A 37 -8.43 22.36 -3.21
CA VAL A 37 -8.45 22.95 -1.86
C VAL A 37 -7.04 23.40 -1.45
N PHE A 38 -6.02 22.56 -1.65
CA PHE A 38 -4.64 22.97 -1.35
C PHE A 38 -4.09 24.02 -2.30
N GLU A 39 -4.55 24.06 -3.56
CA GLU A 39 -4.24 25.14 -4.49
C GLU A 39 -4.77 26.47 -3.96
N LEU A 40 -6.04 26.52 -3.55
CA LEU A 40 -6.65 27.71 -2.98
C LEU A 40 -5.93 28.15 -1.69
N LEU A 41 -5.68 27.21 -0.76
CA LEU A 41 -4.95 27.51 0.47
C LEU A 41 -3.51 27.95 0.19
N GLY A 42 -2.89 27.45 -0.87
CA GLY A 42 -1.55 27.87 -1.30
C GLY A 42 -1.48 29.34 -1.67
N TRP A 43 -2.43 29.80 -2.48
CA TRP A 43 -2.50 31.21 -2.83
C TRP A 43 -2.87 32.09 -1.64
N VAL A 44 -3.76 31.64 -0.75
CA VAL A 44 -4.23 32.44 0.39
C VAL A 44 -3.18 32.52 1.52
N MET A 45 -2.46 31.43 1.80
CA MET A 45 -1.60 31.32 3.00
C MET A 45 -0.10 31.38 2.70
N ARG A 46 0.31 31.10 1.46
CA ARG A 46 1.72 30.91 1.09
C ARG A 46 2.17 31.72 -0.12
N ASP A 47 1.26 32.45 -0.77
CA ASP A 47 1.49 33.19 -2.02
C ASP A 47 2.15 32.32 -3.12
N GLN A 48 1.89 31.01 -3.11
CA GLN A 48 2.50 30.04 -4.02
C GLN A 48 1.48 28.99 -4.45
N SER A 49 1.57 28.58 -5.72
CA SER A 49 0.77 27.46 -6.22
C SER A 49 1.19 26.14 -5.58
N PHE A 50 0.19 25.28 -5.32
CA PHE A 50 0.39 23.92 -4.87
C PHE A 50 0.59 22.95 -6.04
N LEU A 51 -0.32 22.99 -7.01
CA LEU A 51 -0.37 22.08 -8.16
C LEU A 51 0.56 22.51 -9.29
N LEU A 52 0.83 23.81 -9.47
CA LEU A 52 1.69 24.30 -10.55
C LEU A 52 3.18 24.29 -10.17
N ASN A 53 3.51 23.91 -8.93
CA ASN A 53 4.89 23.75 -8.50
C ASN A 53 5.42 22.35 -8.87
N SER A 54 6.21 22.29 -9.95
CA SER A 54 6.77 21.03 -10.47
C SER A 54 7.63 20.29 -9.46
N GLN A 55 8.50 20.99 -8.72
CA GLN A 55 9.38 20.37 -7.72
C GLN A 55 8.58 19.69 -6.61
N ARG A 56 7.51 20.34 -6.14
CA ARG A 56 6.63 19.79 -5.10
C ARG A 56 5.88 18.56 -5.60
N LEU A 57 5.35 18.62 -6.82
CA LEU A 57 4.67 17.47 -7.42
C LEU A 57 5.62 16.28 -7.58
N VAL A 58 6.86 16.51 -7.99
CA VAL A 58 7.87 15.44 -8.09
C VAL A 58 8.13 14.81 -6.72
N LEU A 59 8.45 15.61 -5.70
CA LEU A 59 8.70 15.09 -4.35
C LEU A 59 7.50 14.33 -3.77
N MET A 60 6.29 14.82 -4.02
CA MET A 60 5.04 14.16 -3.63
C MET A 60 4.87 12.81 -4.33
N ILE A 61 5.00 12.75 -5.66
CA ILE A 61 4.81 11.51 -6.42
C ILE A 61 5.89 10.47 -6.06
N LEU A 62 7.12 10.89 -5.78
CA LEU A 62 8.17 10.00 -5.29
C LEU A 62 7.82 9.37 -3.95
N GLN A 63 7.25 10.14 -3.01
CA GLN A 63 6.76 9.62 -1.74
C GLN A 63 5.57 8.66 -1.92
N VAL A 64 4.61 9.04 -2.78
CA VAL A 64 3.45 8.21 -3.13
C VAL A 64 3.88 6.89 -3.74
N SER A 65 4.96 6.86 -4.52
CA SER A 65 5.44 5.64 -5.16
C SER A 65 5.86 4.58 -4.15
N ILE A 66 6.54 4.98 -3.07
CA ILE A 66 6.95 4.06 -1.99
C ILE A 66 5.72 3.52 -1.25
N ILE A 67 4.81 4.40 -0.82
CA ILE A 67 3.58 4.00 -0.12
C ILE A 67 2.68 3.16 -1.03
N GLY A 68 2.63 3.51 -2.32
CA GLY A 68 1.84 2.83 -3.34
C GLY A 68 2.30 1.39 -3.58
N LEU A 69 3.62 1.13 -3.56
CA LEU A 69 4.17 -0.24 -3.62
C LEU A 69 3.67 -1.09 -2.44
N LEU A 70 3.73 -0.54 -1.22
CA LEU A 70 3.19 -1.20 -0.03
C LEU A 70 1.68 -1.42 -0.15
N ALA A 71 0.94 -0.39 -0.58
CA ALA A 71 -0.50 -0.42 -0.71
C ALA A 71 -0.98 -1.49 -1.70
N ILE A 72 -0.24 -1.74 -2.80
CA ILE A 72 -0.53 -2.83 -3.75
C ILE A 72 -0.41 -4.20 -3.08
N GLY A 73 0.62 -4.40 -2.25
CA GLY A 73 0.78 -5.64 -1.46
C GLY A 73 -0.36 -5.81 -0.45
N VAL A 74 -0.58 -4.79 0.37
CA VAL A 74 -1.63 -4.77 1.41
C VAL A 74 -3.03 -4.93 0.81
N THR A 75 -3.32 -4.36 -0.35
CA THR A 75 -4.62 -4.52 -1.04
C THR A 75 -4.96 -5.99 -1.26
N GLN A 76 -3.99 -6.79 -1.69
CA GLN A 76 -4.19 -8.22 -1.97
C GLN A 76 -4.44 -9.00 -0.68
N VAL A 77 -3.70 -8.66 0.39
CA VAL A 77 -3.92 -9.22 1.73
C VAL A 77 -5.32 -8.91 2.24
N ILE A 78 -5.77 -7.66 2.13
CA ILE A 78 -7.12 -7.23 2.55
C ILE A 78 -8.20 -7.94 1.74
N ILE A 79 -8.03 -8.10 0.42
CA ILE A 79 -8.99 -8.86 -0.40
C ILE A 79 -9.16 -10.26 0.16
N THR A 80 -8.10 -10.91 0.64
CA THR A 80 -8.17 -12.24 1.28
C THR A 80 -8.62 -12.24 2.74
N THR A 81 -9.23 -11.17 3.26
CA THR A 81 -9.64 -10.97 4.67
C THR A 81 -8.49 -10.91 5.69
N GLY A 82 -7.27 -10.62 5.22
CA GLY A 82 -6.10 -10.43 6.07
C GLY A 82 -5.83 -8.96 6.41
N ILE A 83 -4.99 -8.74 7.40
CA ILE A 83 -4.39 -7.42 7.70
C ILE A 83 -2.89 -7.65 7.89
N ASP A 84 -2.06 -6.95 7.12
CA ASP A 84 -0.60 -6.99 7.23
C ASP A 84 -0.06 -5.68 7.79
N LEU A 85 0.35 -5.72 9.05
CA LEU A 85 0.94 -4.59 9.77
C LEU A 85 2.48 -4.58 9.69
N SER A 86 3.10 -5.58 9.06
CA SER A 86 4.55 -5.72 9.03
C SER A 86 5.25 -4.92 7.93
N SER A 87 4.51 -4.48 6.91
CA SER A 87 5.07 -3.93 5.67
C SER A 87 6.06 -2.77 5.86
N GLY A 88 5.78 -1.82 6.76
CA GLY A 88 6.71 -0.71 7.06
C GLY A 88 8.01 -1.15 7.77
N SER A 89 7.93 -2.11 8.69
CA SER A 89 9.12 -2.65 9.36
C SER A 89 9.94 -3.58 8.46
N VAL A 90 9.28 -4.34 7.58
CA VAL A 90 9.96 -5.16 6.57
C VAL A 90 10.66 -4.28 5.53
N LEU A 91 10.04 -3.17 5.13
CA LEU A 91 10.68 -2.12 4.33
C LEU A 91 11.96 -1.62 5.01
N ALA A 92 11.91 -1.30 6.31
CA ALA A 92 13.07 -0.82 7.05
C ALA A 92 14.21 -1.85 7.08
N LEU A 93 13.90 -3.11 7.38
CA LEU A 93 14.89 -4.19 7.42
C LEU A 93 15.52 -4.41 6.03
N SER A 94 14.69 -4.44 4.99
CA SER A 94 15.15 -4.57 3.61
C SER A 94 16.03 -3.39 3.18
N ALA A 95 15.63 -2.16 3.51
CA ALA A 95 16.40 -0.95 3.27
C ALA A 95 17.79 -0.99 3.93
N MET A 96 17.87 -1.44 5.18
CA MET A 96 19.12 -1.58 5.93
C MET A 96 20.08 -2.60 5.28
N ILE A 97 19.58 -3.78 4.95
CA ILE A 97 20.37 -4.87 4.39
C ILE A 97 20.76 -4.59 2.93
N ALA A 98 19.86 -4.00 2.13
CA ALA A 98 20.19 -3.61 0.77
C ALA A 98 21.21 -2.47 0.75
N ALA A 99 21.06 -1.46 1.62
CA ALA A 99 22.01 -0.37 1.73
C ALA A 99 23.41 -0.84 2.17
N SER A 100 23.51 -1.83 3.08
CA SER A 100 24.81 -2.32 3.55
C SER A 100 25.62 -3.03 2.46
N LEU A 101 24.95 -3.63 1.48
CA LEU A 101 25.56 -4.26 0.31
C LEU A 101 25.73 -3.31 -0.88
N ALA A 102 25.24 -2.07 -0.76
CA ALA A 102 25.34 -1.05 -1.80
C ALA A 102 26.45 -0.02 -1.53
N GLN A 103 27.26 -0.20 -0.49
CA GLN A 103 28.28 0.78 -0.09
C GLN A 103 29.50 0.80 -1.03
N THR A 104 30.11 1.98 -1.17
CA THR A 104 31.37 2.18 -1.93
C THR A 104 32.61 1.78 -1.10
N SER A 105 33.68 1.33 -1.77
CA SER A 105 34.99 1.07 -1.14
C SER A 105 35.59 2.29 -0.46
N ASP A 106 35.22 3.49 -0.90
CA ASP A 106 35.76 4.74 -0.36
C ASP A 106 35.33 4.99 1.10
N TYR A 107 34.35 4.23 1.58
CA TYR A 107 33.82 4.38 2.93
C TYR A 107 34.45 3.41 3.92
N SER A 108 35.35 3.92 4.76
CA SER A 108 36.06 3.15 5.79
C SER A 108 35.18 2.50 6.86
N ARG A 109 33.92 2.95 6.99
CA ARG A 109 32.92 2.40 7.93
C ARG A 109 31.85 1.57 7.22
N ALA A 110 32.19 0.98 6.07
CA ALA A 110 31.30 0.02 5.42
C ALA A 110 30.96 -1.13 6.38
N VAL A 111 29.70 -1.56 6.37
CA VAL A 111 29.20 -2.66 7.22
C VAL A 111 29.92 -3.96 6.87
N PHE A 112 30.18 -4.17 5.58
CA PHE A 112 30.98 -5.29 5.08
C PHE A 112 32.12 -4.76 4.22
N PRO A 113 33.30 -4.49 4.81
CA PRO A 113 34.45 -3.95 4.06
C PRO A 113 34.93 -4.84 2.90
N SER A 114 34.65 -6.14 2.95
CA SER A 114 34.99 -7.08 1.87
C SER A 114 33.94 -7.17 0.75
N LEU A 115 32.78 -6.52 0.92
CA LEU A 115 31.63 -6.61 0.02
C LEU A 115 31.17 -5.20 -0.40
N THR A 116 32.11 -4.35 -0.80
CA THR A 116 31.82 -3.02 -1.37
C THR A 116 31.80 -3.07 -2.89
N ASP A 117 31.23 -2.04 -3.52
CA ASP A 117 31.20 -1.84 -4.99
C ASP A 117 30.58 -3.00 -5.77
N LEU A 118 29.66 -3.69 -5.09
CA LEU A 118 28.89 -4.77 -5.70
C LEU A 118 28.01 -4.23 -6.82
N PRO A 119 27.82 -4.99 -7.91
CA PRO A 119 26.85 -4.66 -8.93
C PRO A 119 25.45 -4.43 -8.34
N VAL A 120 24.75 -3.37 -8.77
CA VAL A 120 23.44 -2.92 -8.23
C VAL A 120 22.41 -4.02 -8.07
N TRP A 121 22.40 -5.00 -8.96
CA TRP A 121 21.43 -6.09 -8.91
C TRP A 121 21.55 -6.93 -7.63
N ILE A 122 22.73 -7.00 -6.99
CA ILE A 122 22.94 -7.76 -5.76
C ILE A 122 22.17 -7.15 -4.58
N PRO A 123 22.41 -5.88 -4.16
CA PRO A 123 21.64 -5.28 -3.06
C PRO A 123 20.14 -5.23 -3.35
N VAL A 124 19.74 -5.05 -4.62
CA VAL A 124 18.33 -5.12 -5.04
C VAL A 124 17.74 -6.50 -4.77
N VAL A 125 18.36 -7.57 -5.28
CA VAL A 125 17.87 -8.95 -5.11
C VAL A 125 17.84 -9.35 -3.64
N VAL A 126 18.84 -8.97 -2.85
CA VAL A 126 18.87 -9.24 -1.41
C VAL A 126 17.74 -8.50 -0.70
N GLY A 127 17.52 -7.20 -1.00
CA GLY A 127 16.41 -6.43 -0.43
C GLY A 127 15.05 -7.05 -0.74
N LEU A 128 14.83 -7.48 -1.99
CA LEU A 128 13.63 -8.20 -2.41
C LEU A 128 13.50 -9.55 -1.67
N GLY A 129 14.60 -10.28 -1.51
CA GLY A 129 14.66 -11.56 -0.82
C GLY A 129 14.29 -11.47 0.66
N VAL A 130 14.76 -10.44 1.36
CA VAL A 130 14.39 -10.15 2.76
C VAL A 130 12.87 -9.96 2.88
N GLY A 131 12.31 -9.15 1.99
CA GLY A 131 10.87 -8.91 1.94
C GLY A 131 10.08 -10.19 1.65
N LEU A 132 10.49 -10.94 0.62
CA LEU A 132 9.87 -12.20 0.23
C LEU A 132 9.88 -13.20 1.38
N LEU A 133 11.02 -13.34 2.08
CA LEU A 133 11.17 -14.24 3.21
C LEU A 133 10.24 -13.85 4.37
N ALA A 134 10.21 -12.58 4.75
CA ALA A 134 9.30 -12.10 5.79
C ALA A 134 7.83 -12.35 5.43
N GLY A 135 7.46 -12.09 4.18
CA GLY A 135 6.12 -12.38 3.65
C GLY A 135 5.79 -13.88 3.65
N ALA A 136 6.75 -14.72 3.26
CA ALA A 136 6.59 -16.17 3.26
C ALA A 136 6.44 -16.72 4.68
N ILE A 137 7.18 -16.19 5.66
CA ILE A 137 7.04 -16.55 7.08
C ILE A 137 5.64 -16.20 7.57
N ASN A 138 5.20 -14.94 7.39
CA ASN A 138 3.85 -14.51 7.76
C ASN A 138 2.78 -15.39 7.11
N GLY A 139 2.86 -15.56 5.79
CA GLY A 139 1.92 -16.37 5.02
C GLY A 139 1.87 -17.82 5.48
N SER A 140 3.03 -18.42 5.78
CA SER A 140 3.12 -19.81 6.24
C SER A 140 2.52 -19.98 7.64
N ILE A 141 2.86 -19.09 8.58
CA ILE A 141 2.30 -19.12 9.93
C ILE A 141 0.77 -19.01 9.85
N ILE A 142 0.26 -18.02 9.12
CA ILE A 142 -1.18 -17.78 8.97
C ILE A 142 -1.87 -18.99 8.32
N ALA A 143 -1.34 -19.48 7.20
CA ALA A 143 -1.95 -20.56 6.42
C ALA A 143 -1.92 -21.92 7.13
N ILE A 144 -0.86 -22.20 7.90
CA ILE A 144 -0.66 -23.50 8.54
C ILE A 144 -1.35 -23.55 9.90
N THR A 145 -1.11 -22.55 10.75
CA THR A 145 -1.60 -22.54 12.14
C THR A 145 -3.02 -22.01 12.28
N GLY A 146 -3.49 -21.20 11.32
CA GLY A 146 -4.82 -20.60 11.37
C GLY A 146 -4.95 -19.45 12.38
N ILE A 147 -3.84 -18.92 12.90
CA ILE A 147 -3.90 -17.73 13.76
C ILE A 147 -4.41 -16.51 12.96
N PRO A 148 -5.08 -15.55 13.62
CA PRO A 148 -5.49 -14.30 12.98
C PRO A 148 -4.30 -13.57 12.32
N PRO A 149 -4.43 -13.12 11.05
CA PRO A 149 -3.35 -12.46 10.32
C PRO A 149 -2.69 -11.27 11.00
N PHE A 150 -3.48 -10.46 11.71
CA PHE A 150 -2.96 -9.29 12.40
C PHE A 150 -1.95 -9.70 13.50
N ILE A 151 -2.11 -10.85 14.16
CA ILE A 151 -1.18 -11.31 15.21
C ILE A 151 0.15 -11.71 14.59
N ALA A 152 0.13 -12.52 13.53
CA ALA A 152 1.34 -12.93 12.83
C ALA A 152 2.13 -11.72 12.33
N THR A 153 1.43 -10.77 11.70
CA THR A 153 2.06 -9.60 11.08
C THR A 153 2.48 -8.55 12.11
N LEU A 154 1.80 -8.42 13.26
CA LEU A 154 2.30 -7.64 14.39
C LEU A 154 3.60 -8.23 14.96
N GLY A 155 3.66 -9.56 15.10
CA GLY A 155 4.90 -10.24 15.51
C GLY A 155 6.04 -9.92 14.56
N MET A 156 5.83 -10.08 13.25
CA MET A 156 6.81 -9.72 12.24
C MET A 156 7.14 -8.22 12.22
N MET A 157 6.18 -7.33 12.47
CA MET A 157 6.41 -5.88 12.56
C MET A 157 7.43 -5.55 13.66
N VAL A 158 7.26 -6.12 14.86
CA VAL A 158 8.16 -5.92 15.99
C VAL A 158 9.50 -6.60 15.74
N SER A 159 9.50 -7.85 15.26
CA SER A 159 10.73 -8.61 14.97
C SER A 159 11.55 -7.97 13.85
N ALA A 160 10.96 -7.60 12.71
CA ALA A 160 11.66 -6.96 11.60
C ALA A 160 12.28 -5.62 12.03
N ARG A 161 11.54 -4.82 12.80
CA ARG A 161 12.03 -3.54 13.33
C ARG A 161 13.17 -3.74 14.32
N GLY A 162 13.03 -4.71 15.23
CA GLY A 162 14.06 -5.10 16.18
C GLY A 162 15.32 -5.58 15.48
N LEU A 163 15.19 -6.45 14.48
CA LEU A 163 16.29 -6.91 13.64
C LEU A 163 16.95 -5.78 12.87
N ALA A 164 16.18 -4.84 12.31
CA ALA A 164 16.73 -3.69 11.60
C ALA A 164 17.58 -2.80 12.52
N ARG A 165 17.19 -2.64 13.79
CA ARG A 165 17.98 -1.92 14.80
C ARG A 165 19.18 -2.73 15.26
N PHE A 166 19.00 -4.02 15.52
CA PHE A 166 20.07 -4.91 15.97
C PHE A 166 21.18 -5.03 14.92
N TYR A 167 20.82 -5.07 13.64
CA TYR A 167 21.74 -5.30 12.52
C TYR A 167 22.88 -4.26 12.42
N THR A 168 22.65 -3.00 12.78
CA THR A 168 23.67 -1.93 12.77
C THR A 168 23.78 -1.19 14.09
N GLU A 169 23.29 -1.79 15.19
CA GLU A 169 23.22 -1.12 16.50
C GLU A 169 22.50 0.24 16.46
N GLY A 170 21.52 0.36 15.56
CA GLY A 170 20.74 1.58 15.33
C GLY A 170 21.44 2.63 14.46
N GLN A 171 22.68 2.41 14.02
CA GLN A 171 23.40 3.35 13.16
C GLN A 171 22.85 3.33 11.72
N PRO A 172 22.71 4.50 11.07
CA PRO A 172 22.31 4.56 9.68
C PRO A 172 23.41 4.03 8.76
N VAL A 173 23.02 3.35 7.69
CA VAL A 173 23.93 2.93 6.61
C VAL A 173 23.94 4.02 5.55
N SER A 174 25.11 4.54 5.19
CA SER A 174 25.27 5.64 4.24
C SER A 174 26.42 5.34 3.25
N MET A 175 26.75 6.32 2.40
CA MET A 175 27.77 6.20 1.34
C MET A 175 27.46 5.03 0.39
N LEU A 176 26.29 5.13 -0.25
CA LEU A 176 25.82 4.17 -1.23
C LEU A 176 26.38 4.51 -2.61
N SER A 177 26.60 3.49 -3.45
CA SER A 177 27.07 3.69 -4.82
C SER A 177 26.09 4.49 -5.66
N ASP A 178 26.59 5.29 -6.61
CA ASP A 178 25.78 6.10 -7.52
C ASP A 178 24.78 5.25 -8.31
N SER A 179 25.24 4.07 -8.71
CA SER A 179 24.44 3.09 -9.43
C SER A 179 23.22 2.59 -8.62
N TYR A 180 23.33 2.50 -7.29
CA TYR A 180 22.21 2.17 -6.41
C TYR A 180 21.31 3.39 -6.17
N THR A 181 21.88 4.56 -5.87
CA THR A 181 21.09 5.78 -5.61
C THR A 181 20.31 6.25 -6.84
N ALA A 182 20.77 5.94 -8.06
CA ALA A 182 20.05 6.19 -9.31
C ALA A 182 18.65 5.56 -9.34
N ILE A 183 18.40 4.45 -8.63
CA ILE A 183 17.06 3.84 -8.50
C ILE A 183 16.08 4.79 -7.81
N GLY A 184 16.58 5.61 -6.89
CA GLY A 184 15.81 6.55 -6.08
C GLY A 184 15.68 7.95 -6.67
N GLN A 185 16.35 8.22 -7.80
CA GLN A 185 16.45 9.54 -8.42
C GLN A 185 15.52 9.68 -9.64
N GLY A 186 15.28 10.93 -10.04
CA GLY A 186 14.48 11.26 -11.22
C GLY A 186 13.08 10.66 -11.17
N ALA A 187 12.64 10.07 -12.29
CA ALA A 187 11.32 9.43 -12.38
C ALA A 187 11.32 7.95 -11.99
N MET A 188 12.46 7.37 -11.61
CA MET A 188 12.61 5.91 -11.50
C MET A 188 11.70 5.28 -10.44
N PRO A 189 11.53 5.84 -9.22
CA PRO A 189 10.57 5.31 -8.24
C PRO A 189 9.13 5.25 -8.76
N VAL A 190 8.75 6.25 -9.56
CA VAL A 190 7.42 6.35 -10.17
C VAL A 190 7.23 5.28 -11.24
N ILE A 191 8.24 5.09 -12.09
CA ILE A 191 8.23 4.05 -13.13
C ILE A 191 8.09 2.68 -12.48
N ILE A 192 8.89 2.38 -11.44
CA ILE A 192 8.80 1.12 -10.69
C ILE A 192 7.39 0.92 -10.14
N PHE A 193 6.84 1.94 -9.46
CA PHE A 193 5.49 1.88 -8.92
C PHE A 193 4.43 1.63 -9.99
N LEU A 194 4.46 2.35 -11.11
CA LEU A 194 3.48 2.21 -12.19
C LEU A 194 3.58 0.84 -12.88
N VAL A 195 4.80 0.34 -13.13
CA VAL A 195 5.01 -1.01 -13.69
C VAL A 195 4.44 -2.07 -12.76
N VAL A 196 4.72 -1.98 -11.46
CA VAL A 196 4.15 -2.89 -10.45
C VAL A 196 2.63 -2.78 -10.40
N ALA A 197 2.07 -1.57 -10.45
CA ALA A 197 0.63 -1.34 -10.48
C ALA A 197 -0.03 -2.00 -11.71
N VAL A 198 0.58 -1.88 -12.89
CA VAL A 198 0.09 -2.53 -14.13
C VAL A 198 0.17 -4.04 -14.02
N ILE A 199 1.29 -4.59 -13.54
CA ILE A 199 1.47 -6.04 -13.34
C ILE A 199 0.37 -6.58 -12.42
N PHE A 200 0.14 -5.97 -11.27
CA PHE A 200 -0.85 -6.44 -10.31
C PHE A 200 -2.29 -6.12 -10.72
N HIS A 201 -2.52 -5.07 -11.50
CA HIS A 201 -3.82 -4.86 -12.14
C HIS A 201 -4.16 -6.03 -13.06
N ILE A 202 -3.20 -6.44 -13.91
CA ILE A 202 -3.39 -7.56 -14.82
C ILE A 202 -3.53 -8.87 -14.03
N ALA A 203 -2.66 -9.10 -13.05
CA ALA A 203 -2.68 -10.30 -12.22
C ALA A 203 -4.03 -10.47 -11.50
N LEU A 204 -4.56 -9.42 -10.85
CA LEU A 204 -5.83 -9.51 -10.14
C LEU A 204 -7.04 -9.61 -11.08
N ARG A 205 -7.01 -8.91 -12.22
CA ARG A 205 -8.19 -8.83 -13.09
C ARG A 205 -8.32 -9.98 -14.08
N TYR A 206 -7.21 -10.48 -14.62
CA TYR A 206 -7.24 -11.36 -15.78
C TYR A 206 -6.64 -12.75 -15.55
N THR A 207 -6.04 -13.03 -14.38
CA THR A 207 -5.38 -14.33 -14.13
C THR A 207 -6.12 -15.21 -13.12
N LYS A 208 -5.73 -16.49 -13.04
CA LYS A 208 -6.22 -17.43 -12.02
C LYS A 208 -5.86 -16.98 -10.60
N TYR A 209 -4.69 -16.36 -10.43
CA TYR A 209 -4.26 -15.81 -9.14
C TYR A 209 -5.31 -14.85 -8.59
N GLY A 210 -5.73 -13.87 -9.38
CA GLY A 210 -6.77 -12.92 -8.99
C GLY A 210 -8.11 -13.58 -8.67
N LYS A 211 -8.60 -14.49 -9.52
CA LYS A 211 -9.86 -15.23 -9.29
C LYS A 211 -9.84 -15.96 -7.94
N TYR A 212 -8.73 -16.59 -7.59
CA TYR A 212 -8.58 -17.29 -6.31
C TYR A 212 -8.51 -16.31 -5.13
N THR A 213 -7.79 -15.18 -5.28
CA THR A 213 -7.73 -14.12 -4.26
C THR A 213 -9.12 -13.60 -3.92
N TYR A 214 -9.94 -13.27 -4.92
CA TYR A 214 -11.32 -12.80 -4.69
C TYR A 214 -12.25 -13.90 -4.15
N ALA A 215 -12.12 -15.13 -4.63
CA ALA A 215 -12.94 -16.25 -4.15
C ALA A 215 -12.69 -16.56 -2.66
N ILE A 216 -11.42 -16.59 -2.25
CA ILE A 216 -11.03 -16.77 -0.85
C ILE A 216 -11.58 -15.63 0.01
N GLY A 217 -11.46 -14.40 -0.48
CA GLY A 217 -11.96 -13.21 0.18
C GLY A 217 -13.47 -13.15 0.36
N GLY A 218 -14.23 -13.66 -0.60
CA GLY A 218 -15.69 -13.67 -0.54
C GLY A 218 -16.24 -14.76 0.37
N ASN A 219 -15.70 -15.98 0.26
CA ASN A 219 -16.07 -17.10 1.12
C ASN A 219 -14.97 -18.17 1.12
N MET A 220 -14.19 -18.22 2.20
CA MET A 220 -13.07 -19.13 2.34
C MET A 220 -13.50 -20.62 2.33
N GLN A 221 -14.63 -20.95 2.96
CA GLN A 221 -15.16 -22.32 2.98
C GLN A 221 -15.58 -22.76 1.57
N ALA A 222 -16.28 -21.91 0.83
CA ALA A 222 -16.71 -22.19 -0.53
C ALA A 222 -15.53 -22.30 -1.51
N ALA A 223 -14.50 -21.47 -1.33
CA ALA A 223 -13.26 -21.58 -2.11
C ALA A 223 -12.60 -22.95 -1.90
N ARG A 224 -12.57 -23.44 -0.65
CA ARG A 224 -11.98 -24.75 -0.31
C ARG A 224 -12.78 -25.92 -0.87
N THR A 225 -14.12 -25.88 -0.78
CA THR A 225 -14.97 -26.93 -1.39
C THR A 225 -14.94 -26.91 -2.91
N SER A 226 -14.59 -25.76 -3.52
CA SER A 226 -14.35 -25.61 -4.96
C SER A 226 -12.94 -26.04 -5.40
N GLY A 227 -12.16 -26.69 -4.53
CA GLY A 227 -10.84 -27.25 -4.85
C GLY A 227 -9.68 -26.25 -4.82
N ILE A 228 -9.89 -25.02 -4.35
CA ILE A 228 -8.80 -24.04 -4.21
C ILE A 228 -7.95 -24.40 -2.99
N ASN A 229 -6.64 -24.56 -3.19
CA ASN A 229 -5.70 -24.71 -2.08
C ASN A 229 -5.49 -23.34 -1.39
N VAL A 230 -6.40 -23.02 -0.47
CA VAL A 230 -6.41 -21.75 0.28
C VAL A 230 -5.08 -21.53 1.00
N LYS A 231 -4.52 -22.56 1.64
CA LYS A 231 -3.27 -22.44 2.40
C LYS A 231 -2.12 -21.97 1.51
N ARG A 232 -1.91 -22.65 0.37
CA ARG A 232 -0.87 -22.27 -0.59
C ARG A 232 -1.09 -20.87 -1.15
N HIS A 233 -2.34 -20.51 -1.44
CA HIS A 233 -2.66 -19.20 -1.99
C HIS A 233 -2.40 -18.06 -1.00
N LEU A 234 -2.72 -18.25 0.28
CA LEU A 234 -2.38 -17.29 1.33
C LEU A 234 -0.87 -17.10 1.43
N VAL A 235 -0.07 -18.17 1.44
CA VAL A 235 1.41 -18.05 1.44
C VAL A 235 1.89 -17.18 0.28
N ILE A 236 1.36 -17.39 -0.93
CA ILE A 236 1.73 -16.60 -2.11
C ILE A 236 1.35 -15.12 -1.93
N VAL A 237 0.14 -14.83 -1.42
CA VAL A 237 -0.34 -13.45 -1.22
C VAL A 237 0.55 -12.68 -0.23
N TYR A 238 0.88 -13.27 0.93
CA TYR A 238 1.78 -12.62 1.89
C TYR A 238 3.22 -12.56 1.40
N SER A 239 3.70 -13.56 0.66
CA SER A 239 5.04 -13.53 0.03
C SER A 239 5.16 -12.36 -0.95
N ILE A 240 4.13 -12.13 -1.76
CA ILE A 240 4.06 -10.99 -2.68
C ILE A 240 4.01 -9.67 -1.90
N ALA A 241 3.21 -9.57 -0.84
CA ALA A 241 3.13 -8.36 -0.02
C ALA A 241 4.50 -8.03 0.61
N GLY A 242 5.20 -9.04 1.15
CA GLY A 242 6.55 -8.91 1.68
C GLY A 242 7.56 -8.53 0.60
N LEU A 243 7.51 -9.16 -0.59
CA LEU A 243 8.36 -8.82 -1.73
C LEU A 243 8.21 -7.35 -2.12
N LEU A 244 6.98 -6.84 -2.17
CA LEU A 244 6.70 -5.42 -2.47
C LEU A 244 7.17 -4.49 -1.35
N ALA A 245 7.12 -4.93 -0.09
CA ALA A 245 7.74 -4.21 1.02
C ALA A 245 9.27 -4.15 0.91
N GLY A 246 9.90 -5.24 0.46
CA GLY A 246 11.33 -5.27 0.16
C GLY A 246 11.70 -4.32 -0.99
N LEU A 247 10.96 -4.36 -2.09
CA LEU A 247 11.15 -3.43 -3.22
C LEU A 247 10.95 -1.97 -2.79
N ALA A 248 9.94 -1.68 -1.97
CA ALA A 248 9.75 -0.35 -1.39
C ALA A 248 10.93 0.08 -0.51
N GLY A 249 11.58 -0.86 0.21
CA GLY A 249 12.78 -0.61 1.02
C GLY A 249 14.01 -0.27 0.19
N VAL A 250 14.21 -0.99 -0.92
CA VAL A 250 15.26 -0.68 -1.90
C VAL A 250 15.05 0.72 -2.47
N VAL A 251 13.84 1.03 -2.96
CA VAL A 251 13.51 2.34 -3.53
C VAL A 251 13.63 3.46 -2.49
N ALA A 252 13.16 3.23 -1.27
CA ALA A 252 13.22 4.22 -0.19
C ALA A 252 14.67 4.53 0.22
N SER A 253 15.50 3.50 0.40
CA SER A 253 16.91 3.69 0.77
C SER A 253 17.74 4.31 -0.36
N ALA A 254 17.51 3.91 -1.60
CA ALA A 254 18.13 4.52 -2.77
C ALA A 254 17.79 6.01 -2.87
N ARG A 255 16.51 6.38 -2.64
CA ARG A 255 16.05 7.78 -2.68
C ARG A 255 16.65 8.61 -1.54
N ALA A 256 16.73 8.04 -0.35
CA ALA A 256 17.29 8.73 0.81
C ALA A 256 18.83 8.72 0.81
N ALA A 257 19.47 7.97 -0.09
CA ALA A 257 20.90 7.66 -0.09
C ALA A 257 21.40 7.10 1.28
N THR A 258 20.51 6.44 2.02
CA THR A 258 20.80 5.84 3.32
C THR A 258 19.81 4.73 3.63
N GLY A 259 20.22 3.72 4.40
CA GLY A 259 19.32 2.79 5.08
C GLY A 259 19.18 3.19 6.55
N GLN A 260 17.96 3.27 7.07
CA GLN A 260 17.73 3.54 8.49
C GLN A 260 16.68 2.61 9.08
N ALA A 261 16.94 2.13 10.30
CA ALA A 261 16.01 1.25 11.01
C ALA A 261 14.67 1.93 11.36
N GLY A 262 14.60 3.27 11.30
CA GLY A 262 13.38 4.07 11.45
C GLY A 262 12.61 4.32 10.14
N MET A 263 13.07 3.82 8.99
CA MET A 263 12.34 4.01 7.73
C MET A 263 10.98 3.31 7.74
N GLY A 264 9.99 3.89 7.07
CA GLY A 264 8.68 3.28 6.95
C GLY A 264 7.92 3.13 8.27
N MET A 265 8.21 3.95 9.28
CA MET A 265 7.37 4.03 10.48
C MET A 265 5.95 4.45 10.08
N SER A 266 4.95 3.67 10.50
CA SER A 266 3.53 3.89 10.21
C SER A 266 3.14 3.80 8.72
N TYR A 267 4.06 3.43 7.82
CA TYR A 267 3.74 3.31 6.39
C TYR A 267 2.76 2.16 6.11
N GLU A 268 2.73 1.15 6.97
CA GLU A 268 1.69 0.11 6.96
C GLU A 268 0.29 0.70 7.13
N LEU A 269 0.12 1.73 7.97
CA LEU A 269 -1.16 2.38 8.19
C LEU A 269 -1.55 3.23 6.99
N ASP A 270 -0.59 3.95 6.39
CA ASP A 270 -0.80 4.71 5.16
C ASP A 270 -1.18 3.78 3.99
N ALA A 271 -0.55 2.61 3.88
CA ALA A 271 -0.85 1.62 2.85
C ALA A 271 -2.25 1.02 3.01
N ILE A 272 -2.66 0.69 4.24
CA ILE A 272 -4.03 0.23 4.54
C ILE A 272 -5.03 1.34 4.22
N ALA A 273 -4.76 2.57 4.66
CA ALA A 273 -5.60 3.73 4.40
C ALA A 273 -5.79 3.97 2.90
N ALA A 274 -4.70 3.91 2.12
CA ALA A 274 -4.73 4.04 0.67
C ALA A 274 -5.61 2.97 0.02
N ALA A 275 -5.48 1.70 0.44
CA ALA A 275 -6.28 0.61 -0.08
C ALA A 275 -7.78 0.78 0.24
N VAL A 276 -8.12 1.17 1.48
CA VAL A 276 -9.51 1.34 1.94
C VAL A 276 -10.16 2.57 1.33
N ILE A 277 -9.47 3.72 1.29
CA ILE A 277 -9.92 4.93 0.57
C ILE A 277 -10.11 4.62 -0.92
N GLY A 278 -9.21 3.82 -1.50
CA GLY A 278 -9.30 3.28 -2.85
C GLY A 278 -10.47 2.32 -3.10
N GLY A 279 -11.22 1.94 -2.06
CA GLY A 279 -12.43 1.12 -2.15
C GLY A 279 -12.22 -0.38 -1.95
N THR A 280 -11.08 -0.78 -1.39
CA THR A 280 -10.85 -2.15 -0.92
C THR A 280 -11.60 -2.36 0.40
N SER A 281 -12.37 -3.44 0.48
CA SER A 281 -13.23 -3.75 1.63
C SER A 281 -12.47 -4.55 2.67
N LEU A 282 -12.50 -4.13 3.94
CA LEU A 282 -11.91 -4.89 5.04
C LEU A 282 -12.65 -6.20 5.32
N ALA A 283 -13.89 -6.33 4.85
CA ALA A 283 -14.63 -7.60 4.88
C ALA A 283 -14.16 -8.63 3.83
N GLY A 284 -13.19 -8.28 2.98
CA GLY A 284 -12.66 -9.14 1.91
C GLY A 284 -13.50 -9.18 0.64
N GLY A 285 -12.97 -9.88 -0.36
CA GLY A 285 -13.65 -10.18 -1.63
C GLY A 285 -13.86 -8.99 -2.58
N VAL A 286 -13.51 -7.77 -2.18
CA VAL A 286 -13.67 -6.54 -2.97
C VAL A 286 -12.43 -5.66 -2.86
N GLY A 287 -11.87 -5.27 -4.00
CA GLY A 287 -10.73 -4.35 -4.10
C GLY A 287 -10.21 -4.28 -5.53
N ARG A 288 -9.48 -3.20 -5.87
CA ARG A 288 -8.88 -3.01 -7.21
C ARG A 288 -7.59 -2.20 -7.08
N ILE A 289 -6.58 -2.58 -7.85
CA ILE A 289 -5.30 -1.84 -7.88
C ILE A 289 -5.47 -0.40 -8.35
N THR A 290 -6.35 -0.15 -9.33
CA THR A 290 -6.65 1.22 -9.80
C THR A 290 -7.18 2.10 -8.67
N GLY A 291 -8.09 1.58 -7.85
CA GLY A 291 -8.59 2.26 -6.66
C GLY A 291 -7.48 2.54 -5.65
N THR A 292 -6.63 1.54 -5.36
CA THR A 292 -5.49 1.69 -4.45
C THR A 292 -4.49 2.75 -4.92
N VAL A 293 -4.19 2.82 -6.22
CA VAL A 293 -3.30 3.86 -6.77
C VAL A 293 -3.89 5.26 -6.54
N ILE A 294 -5.19 5.45 -6.81
CA ILE A 294 -5.86 6.73 -6.57
C ILE A 294 -5.90 7.04 -5.06
N GLY A 295 -6.14 6.05 -4.21
CA GLY A 295 -6.11 6.20 -2.75
C GLY A 295 -4.73 6.60 -2.22
N ALA A 296 -3.66 6.02 -2.75
CA ALA A 296 -2.28 6.41 -2.42
C ALA A 296 -1.98 7.85 -2.87
N LEU A 297 -2.46 8.26 -4.05
CA LEU A 297 -2.36 9.65 -4.51
C LEU A 297 -3.13 10.61 -3.61
N ILE A 298 -4.33 10.24 -3.12
CA ILE A 298 -5.10 11.06 -2.17
C ILE A 298 -4.27 11.30 -0.92
N LEU A 299 -3.75 10.26 -0.28
CA LEU A 299 -2.95 10.41 0.93
C LEU A 299 -1.64 11.18 0.69
N GLY A 300 -1.02 11.00 -0.48
CA GLY A 300 0.16 11.78 -0.87
C GLY A 300 -0.11 13.26 -1.02
N VAL A 301 -1.18 13.62 -1.75
CA VAL A 301 -1.64 15.00 -1.90
C VAL A 301 -1.98 15.61 -0.55
N MET A 302 -2.64 14.86 0.33
CA MET A 302 -2.95 15.33 1.69
C MET A 302 -1.70 15.57 2.52
N ALA A 303 -0.77 14.61 2.57
CA ALA A 303 0.47 14.75 3.33
C ALA A 303 1.34 15.91 2.81
N SER A 304 1.52 16.02 1.50
CA SER A 304 2.27 17.13 0.89
C SER A 304 1.56 18.48 1.03
N GLY A 305 0.23 18.48 0.94
CA GLY A 305 -0.61 19.66 1.14
C GLY A 305 -0.51 20.22 2.56
N PHE A 306 -0.65 19.36 3.58
CA PHE A 306 -0.51 19.75 4.98
C PHE A 306 0.88 20.29 5.31
N THR A 307 1.94 19.62 4.83
CA THR A 307 3.31 20.10 5.00
C THR A 307 3.52 21.44 4.30
N PHE A 308 2.93 21.63 3.11
CA PHE A 308 3.04 22.89 2.38
C PHE A 308 2.42 24.08 3.11
N ILE A 309 1.21 23.90 3.67
CA ILE A 309 0.56 24.97 4.45
C ILE A 309 1.17 25.11 5.85
N GLY A 310 2.06 24.20 6.27
CA GLY A 310 2.79 24.25 7.54
C GLY A 310 2.02 23.70 8.73
N VAL A 311 1.14 22.73 8.51
CA VAL A 311 0.52 21.97 9.60
C VAL A 311 1.58 21.08 10.24
N ASP A 312 1.73 21.17 11.56
CA ASP A 312 2.66 20.35 12.34
C ASP A 312 2.47 18.85 12.10
N ALA A 313 3.58 18.11 12.03
CA ALA A 313 3.57 16.67 11.80
C ALA A 313 2.68 15.91 12.83
N TYR A 314 2.67 16.34 14.09
CA TYR A 314 1.80 15.77 15.13
C TYR A 314 0.31 15.92 14.81
N VAL A 315 -0.09 17.09 14.29
CA VAL A 315 -1.48 17.34 13.88
C VAL A 315 -1.81 16.54 12.61
N GLN A 316 -0.86 16.42 11.69
CA GLN A 316 -1.03 15.56 10.52
C GLN A 316 -1.32 14.12 10.92
N ASP A 317 -0.62 13.57 11.91
CA ASP A 317 -0.84 12.19 12.37
C ASP A 317 -2.19 12.01 13.07
N ILE A 318 -2.66 13.01 13.83
CA ILE A 318 -4.02 13.01 14.39
C ILE A 318 -5.07 12.97 13.26
N ILE A 319 -4.91 13.82 12.23
CA ILE A 319 -5.81 13.88 11.08
C ILE A 319 -5.79 12.56 10.29
N LYS A 320 -4.60 11.98 10.06
CA LYS A 320 -4.45 10.66 9.41
C LYS A 320 -5.22 9.58 10.17
N GLY A 321 -5.07 9.52 11.50
CA GLY A 321 -5.84 8.58 12.34
C GLY A 321 -7.35 8.73 12.18
N LEU A 322 -7.85 9.97 12.18
CA LEU A 322 -9.27 10.26 11.96
C LEU A 322 -9.74 9.79 10.56
N ILE A 323 -8.96 10.06 9.52
CA ILE A 323 -9.28 9.66 8.14
C ILE A 323 -9.40 8.14 8.03
N ILE A 324 -8.49 7.39 8.64
CA ILE A 324 -8.52 5.93 8.65
C ILE A 324 -9.82 5.43 9.29
N VAL A 325 -10.15 5.93 10.49
CA VAL A 325 -11.37 5.54 11.20
C VAL A 325 -12.61 5.86 10.36
N VAL A 326 -12.69 7.07 9.79
CA VAL A 326 -13.80 7.48 8.92
C VAL A 326 -13.92 6.59 7.69
N ALA A 327 -12.80 6.26 7.04
CA ALA A 327 -12.78 5.37 5.87
C ALA A 327 -13.32 3.98 6.22
N VAL A 328 -12.92 3.41 7.37
CA VAL A 328 -13.40 2.11 7.85
C VAL A 328 -14.89 2.16 8.21
N VAL A 329 -15.36 3.20 8.89
CA VAL A 329 -16.78 3.36 9.24
C VAL A 329 -17.64 3.44 7.98
N ILE A 330 -17.20 4.19 6.97
CA ILE A 330 -17.88 4.28 5.67
C ILE A 330 -17.91 2.91 4.98
N ASP A 331 -16.80 2.17 4.99
CA ASP A 331 -16.74 0.81 4.42
C ASP A 331 -17.73 -0.15 5.09
N GLN A 332 -17.74 -0.18 6.43
CA GLN A 332 -18.67 -0.99 7.23
C GLN A 332 -20.14 -0.67 6.92
N TYR A 333 -20.47 0.62 6.82
CA TYR A 333 -21.83 1.05 6.50
C TYR A 333 -22.25 0.67 5.07
N ARG A 334 -21.32 0.76 4.11
CA ARG A 334 -21.54 0.35 2.71
C ARG A 334 -21.78 -1.15 2.60
N ASN A 335 -21.05 -1.98 3.35
CA ASN A 335 -21.24 -3.43 3.33
C ASN A 335 -22.56 -3.85 3.97
N LYS A 336 -22.95 -3.30 5.14
CA LYS A 336 -24.25 -3.60 5.77
C LYS A 336 -25.45 -3.31 4.85
N ARG A 337 -25.36 -2.27 4.02
CA ARG A 337 -26.42 -1.94 3.04
C ARG A 337 -26.50 -2.91 1.87
N LYS A 338 -25.41 -3.59 1.51
CA LYS A 338 -25.40 -4.61 0.45
C LYS A 338 -26.04 -5.91 0.93
N THR A 339 -25.79 -6.33 2.17
CA THR A 339 -26.37 -7.57 2.73
C THR A 339 -27.88 -7.47 2.99
N LYS A 340 -28.43 -6.25 3.11
CA LYS A 340 -29.87 -6.00 3.29
C LYS A 340 -30.66 -5.90 1.98
N ARG A 341 -30.00 -5.96 0.82
CA ARG A 341 -30.62 -5.99 -0.51
C ARG A 341 -30.52 -7.37 -1.09
#